data_AF-A0A928T899-F1
#
_entry.id   AF-A0A928T899-F1
#
_cell.length_a   1.000
_cell.length_b   1.000
_cell.length_c   1.000
_cell.angle_alpha   90.00
_cell.angle_beta   90.00
_cell.angle_gamma   90.00
#
_symmetry.space_group_name_H-M   'P 1'
#
loop_
_entity.id
_entity.type
_entity.pdbx_description
1 polymer ?
#
loop_
_entity_poly.entity_id
_entity_poly.type
_entity_poly.pdbx_seq_one_letter_code
_entity_poly.pdbx_strand_id
1 'polypeptide(L)'
;MKTWMMLLCVCTFACRGVLADTKRVHVFVALADNEHQGIAKVPAKIGNGDDAANNLYWGTTDGFKSVFGRSKAWKLEKTEENLSAEILERRRYRHASEDCVLVAEAWRGKNIHECMNAFFANLRGRRSDLTAFIGHNGLMDAPAAVEPLDEAVTTDAVILCCLSASWFRTHLAALKVRPVLTTEQFMYPGSFLLRDALDVWLRGGTRAEIRMAAAKAYATNQKIPVKAAAGVFTKLE
;
A
#
# COMPACT_ATOMS: atom_id res chain seq x y z
N MET A 1 24.25 61.14 40.77
CA MET A 1 23.83 59.73 40.77
C MET A 1 23.33 59.40 39.37
N LYS A 2 24.13 58.69 38.55
CA LYS A 2 23.77 58.33 37.16
C LYS A 2 23.42 56.85 37.13
N THR A 3 22.14 56.55 37.05
CA THR A 3 21.60 55.19 37.02
C THR A 3 21.85 54.59 35.63
N TRP A 4 22.72 53.59 35.54
CA TRP A 4 22.89 52.77 34.33
C TRP A 4 21.77 51.73 34.27
N MET A 5 20.86 51.88 33.32
CA MET A 5 19.81 50.90 33.06
C MET A 5 20.36 49.89 32.05
N MET A 6 20.76 48.73 32.56
CA MET A 6 21.26 47.61 31.77
C MET A 6 20.07 46.87 31.16
N LEU A 7 19.87 47.04 29.85
CA LEU A 7 18.81 46.37 29.10
C LEU A 7 19.21 44.90 28.88
N LEU A 8 18.56 43.97 29.57
CA LEU A 8 18.74 42.54 29.35
C LEU A 8 17.94 42.14 28.10
N CYS A 9 18.63 41.92 26.98
CA CYS A 9 18.01 41.44 25.74
C CYS A 9 17.84 39.91 25.83
N VAL A 10 16.66 39.45 26.25
CA VAL A 10 16.30 38.03 26.24
C VAL A 10 15.98 37.63 24.80
N CYS A 11 16.96 37.05 24.12
CA CYS A 11 16.73 36.40 22.82
C CYS A 11 15.99 35.07 23.05
N THR A 12 14.67 35.09 22.93
CA THR A 12 13.86 33.87 22.84
C THR A 12 14.09 33.22 21.47
N PHE A 13 15.00 32.24 21.43
CA PHE A 13 15.14 31.34 20.29
C PHE A 13 13.90 30.46 20.20
N ALA A 14 12.89 30.90 19.44
CA ALA A 14 11.76 30.06 19.08
C ALA A 14 12.24 29.02 18.04
N CYS A 15 12.66 27.84 18.51
CA CYS A 15 12.76 26.65 17.67
C CYS A 15 11.36 26.31 17.15
N ARG A 16 10.98 26.86 15.99
CA ARG A 16 9.88 26.33 15.21
C ARG A 16 10.33 24.98 14.66
N GLY A 17 10.01 23.91 15.37
CA GLY A 17 10.05 22.58 14.79
C GLY A 17 9.16 22.59 13.55
N VAL A 18 9.73 22.33 12.39
CA VAL A 18 8.95 22.06 11.18
C VAL A 18 8.19 20.77 11.47
N LEU A 19 6.89 20.86 11.77
CA LEU A 19 6.04 19.68 11.82
C LEU A 19 6.06 19.09 10.41
N ALA A 20 6.56 17.86 10.29
CA ALA A 20 6.50 17.14 9.04
C ALA A 20 5.03 16.94 8.65
N ASP A 21 4.72 17.03 7.35
CA ASP A 21 3.38 16.75 6.86
C ASP A 21 2.96 15.30 7.20
N THR A 22 1.69 15.12 7.52
CA THR A 22 1.09 13.81 7.78
C THR A 22 1.39 12.85 6.62
N LYS A 23 2.02 11.71 6.93
CA LYS A 23 2.30 10.65 5.95
C LYS A 23 1.01 10.09 5.38
N ARG A 24 0.96 9.90 4.06
CA ARG A 24 -0.20 9.37 3.33
C ARG A 24 0.13 8.02 2.72
N VAL A 25 -0.72 7.03 2.96
CA VAL A 25 -0.73 5.73 2.29
C VAL A 25 -2.01 5.61 1.47
N HIS A 26 -1.91 5.25 0.19
CA HIS A 26 -3.07 4.93 -0.65
C HIS A 26 -2.99 3.48 -1.10
N VAL A 27 -4.05 2.70 -0.87
CA VAL A 27 -4.13 1.27 -1.19
C VAL A 27 -5.20 1.02 -2.24
N PHE A 28 -4.79 0.49 -3.39
CA PHE A 28 -5.65 0.07 -4.48
C PHE A 28 -5.85 -1.44 -4.37
N VAL A 29 -7.07 -1.89 -4.06
CA VAL A 29 -7.39 -3.32 -3.98
C VAL A 29 -8.27 -3.70 -5.16
N ALA A 30 -7.70 -4.39 -6.15
CA ALA A 30 -8.48 -4.99 -7.23
C ALA A 30 -9.14 -6.27 -6.71
N LEU A 31 -10.47 -6.27 -6.59
CA LEU A 31 -11.22 -7.41 -6.08
C LEU A 31 -11.06 -8.64 -6.99
N ALA A 32 -11.00 -9.84 -6.40
CA ALA A 32 -10.90 -11.08 -7.16
C ALA A 32 -12.17 -11.30 -7.99
N ASP A 33 -12.01 -11.64 -9.26
CA ASP A 33 -13.13 -11.85 -10.17
C ASP A 33 -12.88 -13.04 -11.11
N ASN A 34 -13.60 -14.13 -10.87
CA ASN A 34 -13.47 -15.37 -11.64
C ASN A 34 -13.95 -15.26 -13.10
N GLU A 35 -14.78 -14.25 -13.40
CA GLU A 35 -15.43 -14.10 -14.70
C GLU A 35 -14.62 -13.19 -15.62
N HIS A 36 -14.05 -12.11 -15.07
CA HIS A 36 -13.44 -11.04 -15.84
C HIS A 36 -11.91 -10.99 -15.81
N GLN A 37 -11.25 -11.71 -14.89
CA GLN A 37 -9.80 -11.70 -14.74
C GLN A 37 -9.15 -13.03 -15.13
N GLY A 38 -7.87 -12.97 -15.54
CA GLY A 38 -7.02 -14.14 -15.80
C GLY A 38 -6.54 -14.89 -14.55
N ILE A 39 -7.28 -14.83 -13.43
CA ILE A 39 -6.89 -15.46 -12.17
C ILE A 39 -7.12 -16.97 -12.18
N ALA A 40 -6.32 -17.68 -11.37
CA ALA A 40 -6.71 -19.02 -10.95
C ALA A 40 -8.04 -18.92 -10.19
N LYS A 41 -9.08 -19.60 -10.71
CA LYS A 41 -10.43 -19.52 -10.14
C LYS A 41 -10.43 -19.88 -8.66
N VAL A 42 -11.07 -19.04 -7.88
CA VAL A 42 -11.31 -19.24 -6.44
C VAL A 42 -12.78 -19.63 -6.22
N PRO A 43 -13.19 -20.10 -5.03
CA PRO A 43 -14.61 -20.36 -4.76
C PRO A 43 -15.49 -19.14 -5.10
N ALA A 44 -16.62 -19.36 -5.76
CA ALA A 44 -17.46 -18.31 -6.35
C ALA A 44 -17.78 -17.16 -5.37
N LYS A 45 -18.03 -17.48 -4.10
CA LYS A 45 -18.32 -16.49 -3.05
C LYS A 45 -17.19 -15.46 -2.86
N ILE A 46 -15.93 -15.89 -2.92
CA ILE A 46 -14.77 -15.03 -2.69
C ILE A 46 -14.14 -14.51 -4.00
N GLY A 47 -14.59 -15.00 -5.14
CA GLY A 47 -14.19 -14.59 -6.49
C GLY A 47 -15.26 -13.79 -7.23
N ASN A 48 -16.22 -13.21 -6.50
CA ASN A 48 -17.18 -12.27 -7.06
C ASN A 48 -16.62 -10.85 -6.95
N GLY A 49 -16.27 -10.24 -8.09
CA GLY A 49 -15.69 -8.91 -8.17
C GLY A 49 -16.67 -7.79 -7.81
N ASP A 50 -17.96 -8.09 -7.68
CA ASP A 50 -19.03 -7.15 -7.31
C ASP A 50 -19.42 -7.24 -5.82
N ASP A 51 -18.86 -8.20 -5.07
CA ASP A 51 -19.18 -8.44 -3.66
C ASP A 51 -17.97 -8.17 -2.75
N ALA A 52 -17.72 -6.90 -2.45
CA ALA A 52 -16.63 -6.49 -1.57
C ALA A 52 -16.69 -7.18 -0.19
N ALA A 53 -17.89 -7.41 0.36
CA ALA A 53 -18.06 -7.95 1.71
C ALA A 53 -17.55 -9.39 1.86
N ASN A 54 -17.57 -10.18 0.79
CA ASN A 54 -17.06 -11.55 0.79
C ASN A 54 -15.79 -11.74 -0.05
N ASN A 55 -15.36 -10.74 -0.82
CA ASN A 55 -14.24 -10.88 -1.75
C ASN A 55 -12.92 -11.26 -1.07
N LEU A 56 -12.15 -12.12 -1.73
CA LEU A 56 -10.86 -12.64 -1.29
C LEU A 56 -9.92 -11.54 -0.79
N TYR A 57 -9.78 -10.44 -1.53
CA TYR A 57 -8.80 -9.39 -1.21
C TYR A 57 -9.33 -8.30 -0.29
N TRP A 58 -10.61 -8.30 0.06
CA TRP A 58 -11.24 -7.25 0.87
C TRP A 58 -11.95 -7.79 2.12
N GLY A 59 -13.04 -8.53 1.92
CA GLY A 59 -13.97 -8.90 2.97
C GLY A 59 -13.59 -10.14 3.77
N THR A 60 -12.86 -11.10 3.18
CA THR A 60 -12.44 -12.32 3.89
C THR A 60 -11.50 -12.02 5.06
N THR A 61 -11.24 -13.00 5.92
CA THR A 61 -10.35 -12.85 7.09
C THR A 61 -9.02 -12.19 6.75
N ASP A 62 -8.41 -12.54 5.61
CA ASP A 62 -7.11 -12.00 5.21
C ASP A 62 -7.22 -10.81 4.23
N GLY A 63 -8.45 -10.44 3.86
CA GLY A 63 -8.73 -9.28 3.04
C GLY A 63 -8.54 -7.96 3.79
N PHE A 64 -8.38 -6.87 3.04
CA PHE A 64 -8.00 -5.56 3.55
C PHE A 64 -8.93 -5.04 4.67
N LYS A 65 -10.25 -4.99 4.41
CA LYS A 65 -11.26 -4.50 5.37
C LYS A 65 -11.19 -5.24 6.69
N SER A 66 -11.04 -6.56 6.62
CA SER A 66 -10.93 -7.43 7.79
C SER A 66 -9.62 -7.24 8.55
N VAL A 67 -8.48 -7.24 7.86
CA VAL A 67 -7.15 -7.11 8.48
C VAL A 67 -7.00 -5.76 9.18
N PHE A 68 -7.33 -4.66 8.49
CA PHE A 68 -7.21 -3.33 9.05
C PHE A 68 -8.35 -3.00 10.01
N GLY A 69 -9.56 -3.54 9.81
CA GLY A 69 -10.68 -3.39 10.72
C GLY A 69 -10.43 -4.02 12.11
N ARG A 70 -9.63 -5.09 12.19
CA ARG A 70 -9.21 -5.70 13.46
C ARG A 70 -7.89 -5.15 14.02
N SER A 71 -7.28 -4.18 13.35
CA SER A 71 -6.00 -3.64 13.76
C SER A 71 -6.12 -2.83 15.05
N LYS A 72 -5.14 -3.02 15.96
CA LYS A 72 -4.98 -2.13 17.12
C LYS A 72 -4.26 -0.83 16.75
N ALA A 73 -3.43 -0.85 15.71
CA ALA A 73 -2.62 0.27 15.26
C ALA A 73 -3.38 1.19 14.29
N TRP A 74 -4.28 0.66 13.47
CA TRP A 74 -5.05 1.43 12.49
C TRP A 74 -6.50 1.60 12.96
N LYS A 75 -6.93 2.85 13.14
CA LYS A 75 -8.29 3.21 13.57
C LYS A 75 -9.09 3.69 12.39
N LEU A 76 -10.23 3.06 12.15
CA LEU A 76 -11.15 3.46 11.10
C LEU A 76 -11.74 4.83 11.45
N GLU A 77 -11.62 5.79 10.53
CA GLU A 77 -12.26 7.10 10.66
C GLU A 77 -13.48 7.23 9.76
N LYS A 78 -13.46 6.63 8.57
CA LYS A 78 -14.54 6.75 7.59
C LYS A 78 -14.68 5.49 6.74
N THR A 79 -15.93 5.16 6.43
CA THR A 79 -16.31 4.22 5.36
C THR A 79 -17.23 4.96 4.41
N GLU A 80 -16.99 4.79 3.11
CA GLU A 80 -17.84 5.28 2.03
C GLU A 80 -18.15 4.07 1.14
N GLU A 81 -19.39 3.95 0.69
CA GLU A 81 -19.87 2.82 -0.12
C GLU A 81 -20.43 3.32 -1.45
N ASN A 82 -20.33 2.51 -2.50
CA ASN A 82 -20.82 2.80 -3.85
C ASN A 82 -20.35 4.16 -4.39
N LEU A 83 -19.03 4.43 -4.30
CA LEU A 83 -18.46 5.72 -4.66
C LEU A 83 -18.55 6.02 -6.16
N SER A 84 -18.43 4.98 -6.98
CA SER A 84 -18.56 5.06 -8.44
C SER A 84 -18.96 3.71 -9.02
N ALA A 85 -19.03 3.60 -10.35
CA ALA A 85 -19.25 2.32 -11.01
C ALA A 85 -18.11 1.33 -10.73
N GLU A 86 -16.88 1.82 -10.57
CA GLU A 86 -15.64 1.06 -10.41
C GLU A 86 -15.27 0.81 -8.95
N ILE A 87 -15.65 1.70 -8.01
CA ILE A 87 -15.22 1.61 -6.61
C ILE A 87 -16.42 1.31 -5.69
N LEU A 88 -16.40 0.13 -5.08
CA LEU A 88 -17.46 -0.37 -4.20
C LEU A 88 -17.39 0.19 -2.79
N GLU A 89 -16.18 0.31 -2.23
CA GLU A 89 -15.98 0.76 -0.87
C GLU A 89 -14.66 1.53 -0.77
N ARG A 90 -14.66 2.66 -0.06
CA ARG A 90 -13.45 3.36 0.36
C ARG A 90 -13.42 3.43 1.87
N ARG A 91 -12.28 3.11 2.47
CA ARG A 91 -12.07 3.19 3.92
C ARG A 91 -10.89 4.08 4.21
N ARG A 92 -11.05 4.98 5.18
CA ARG A 92 -9.99 5.85 5.70
C ARG A 92 -9.64 5.42 7.11
N TYR A 93 -8.36 5.24 7.37
CA TYR A 93 -7.79 4.91 8.66
C TYR A 93 -6.76 5.95 9.09
N ARG A 94 -6.60 6.12 10.40
CA ARG A 94 -5.49 6.84 11.01
C ARG A 94 -4.68 5.90 11.89
N HIS A 95 -3.36 6.07 11.86
CA HIS A 95 -2.48 5.32 12.74
C HIS A 95 -2.60 5.83 14.19
N ALA A 96 -2.58 4.93 15.18
CA ALA A 96 -2.86 5.25 16.57
C ALA A 96 -1.75 6.05 17.26
N SER A 97 -0.51 5.91 16.82
CA SER A 97 0.68 6.54 17.43
C SER A 97 1.57 7.32 16.46
N GLU A 98 1.35 7.19 15.15
CA GLU A 98 2.19 7.82 14.12
C GLU A 98 1.32 8.81 13.36
N ASP A 99 1.89 9.93 12.91
CA ASP A 99 1.12 10.88 12.09
C ASP A 99 1.00 10.37 10.64
N CYS A 100 0.12 9.38 10.47
CA CYS A 100 -0.14 8.74 9.19
C CYS A 100 -1.63 8.45 8.97
N VAL A 101 -2.05 8.69 7.74
CA VAL A 101 -3.38 8.38 7.22
C VAL A 101 -3.27 7.37 6.09
N LEU A 102 -4.15 6.38 6.11
CA LEU A 102 -4.28 5.38 5.07
C LEU A 102 -5.67 5.47 4.44
N VAL A 103 -5.73 5.54 3.12
CA VAL A 103 -6.96 5.39 2.33
C VAL A 103 -6.86 4.10 1.52
N ALA A 104 -7.90 3.28 1.56
CA ALA A 104 -7.97 2.05 0.78
C ALA A 104 -9.29 1.97 0.00
N GLU A 105 -9.21 1.48 -1.22
CA GLU A 105 -10.34 1.39 -2.15
C GLU A 105 -10.51 -0.04 -2.65
N ALA A 106 -11.74 -0.55 -2.57
CA ALA A 106 -12.17 -1.82 -3.15
C ALA A 106 -12.66 -1.58 -4.58
N TRP A 107 -11.77 -1.82 -5.54
CA TRP A 107 -12.06 -1.71 -6.96
C TRP A 107 -12.74 -2.97 -7.46
N ARG A 108 -13.92 -2.80 -8.05
CA ARG A 108 -14.74 -3.84 -8.65
C ARG A 108 -13.89 -4.67 -9.60
N GLY A 109 -13.97 -5.99 -9.49
CA GLY A 109 -12.94 -6.86 -10.05
C GLY A 109 -12.80 -6.79 -11.58
N LYS A 110 -13.91 -6.65 -12.31
CA LYS A 110 -13.91 -6.38 -13.75
C LYS A 110 -13.18 -5.10 -14.18
N ASN A 111 -12.95 -4.16 -13.25
CA ASN A 111 -12.28 -2.88 -13.49
C ASN A 111 -10.80 -2.90 -13.06
N ILE A 112 -10.13 -4.05 -13.16
CA ILE A 112 -8.72 -4.18 -12.76
C ILE A 112 -7.80 -3.27 -13.59
N HIS A 113 -8.10 -3.04 -14.87
CA HIS A 113 -7.27 -2.18 -15.72
C HIS A 113 -7.39 -0.70 -15.33
N GLU A 114 -8.60 -0.25 -15.01
CA GLU A 114 -8.86 1.09 -14.48
C GLU A 114 -8.23 1.28 -13.11
N CYS A 115 -8.28 0.25 -12.25
CA CYS A 115 -7.57 0.21 -10.98
C CYS A 115 -6.05 0.35 -11.17
N MET A 116 -5.47 -0.38 -12.12
CA MET A 116 -4.05 -0.28 -12.47
C MET A 116 -3.67 1.10 -13.01
N ASN A 117 -4.50 1.70 -13.86
CA ASN A 117 -4.28 3.06 -14.37
C ASN A 117 -4.34 4.09 -13.23
N ALA A 118 -5.31 3.95 -12.31
CA ALA A 118 -5.43 4.83 -11.15
C ALA A 118 -4.23 4.68 -10.18
N PHE A 119 -3.76 3.45 -9.96
CA PHE A 119 -2.56 3.15 -9.20
C PHE A 119 -1.32 3.86 -9.79
N PHE A 120 -1.09 3.73 -11.10
CA PHE A 120 0.03 4.39 -11.76
C PHE A 120 -0.12 5.92 -11.81
N ALA A 121 -1.34 6.43 -11.98
CA ALA A 121 -1.61 7.87 -11.91
C ALA A 121 -1.33 8.43 -10.50
N ASN A 122 -1.66 7.68 -9.45
CA ASN A 122 -1.36 8.04 -8.07
C ASN A 122 0.15 8.12 -7.82
N LEU A 123 0.89 7.12 -8.31
CA LEU A 123 2.34 7.09 -8.27
C LEU A 123 2.94 8.27 -9.04
N ARG A 124 2.56 8.48 -10.31
CA ARG A 124 3.06 9.58 -11.16
C ARG A 124 2.83 10.95 -10.51
N GLY A 125 1.64 11.17 -9.96
CA GLY A 125 1.25 12.42 -9.32
C GLY A 125 1.77 12.62 -7.89
N ARG A 126 2.52 11.66 -7.31
CA ARG A 126 3.06 11.72 -5.94
C ARG A 126 1.99 12.04 -4.90
N ARG A 127 0.79 11.51 -5.08
CA ARG A 127 -0.38 11.84 -4.26
C ARG A 127 -0.28 11.26 -2.85
N SER A 128 0.54 10.23 -2.66
CA SER A 128 0.85 9.62 -1.37
C SER A 128 2.36 9.36 -1.22
N ASP A 129 2.81 9.28 0.03
CA ASP A 129 4.18 8.90 0.40
C ASP A 129 4.45 7.42 0.11
N LEU A 130 3.42 6.59 0.23
CA LEU A 130 3.42 5.20 -0.20
C LEU A 130 2.14 4.87 -0.97
N THR A 131 2.27 4.19 -2.11
CA THR A 131 1.14 3.62 -2.85
C THR A 131 1.23 2.09 -2.82
N ALA A 132 0.15 1.43 -2.45
CA ALA A 132 0.08 -0.03 -2.41
C ALA A 132 -0.94 -0.56 -3.42
N PHE A 133 -0.62 -1.68 -4.06
CA PHE A 133 -1.55 -2.46 -4.88
C PHE A 133 -1.71 -3.87 -4.30
N ILE A 134 -2.95 -4.36 -4.25
CA ILE A 134 -3.30 -5.71 -3.78
C ILE A 134 -4.29 -6.35 -4.76
N GLY A 135 -4.00 -7.56 -5.21
CA GLY A 135 -4.95 -8.36 -5.97
C GLY A 135 -4.29 -9.25 -7.02
N HIS A 136 -5.02 -9.54 -8.10
CA HIS A 136 -4.45 -10.14 -9.30
C HIS A 136 -3.44 -9.20 -9.96
N ASN A 137 -2.46 -9.76 -10.66
CA ASN A 137 -1.55 -8.94 -11.45
C ASN A 137 -2.22 -8.52 -12.77
N GLY A 138 -2.86 -7.35 -12.78
CA GLY A 138 -3.56 -6.83 -13.96
C GLY A 138 -2.68 -6.63 -15.20
N LEU A 139 -1.35 -6.50 -15.03
CA LEU A 139 -0.42 -6.43 -16.17
C LEU A 139 -0.27 -7.77 -16.92
N MET A 140 -0.65 -8.88 -16.28
CA MET A 140 -0.71 -10.19 -16.94
C MET A 140 -1.93 -10.33 -17.86
N ASP A 141 -2.97 -9.53 -17.63
CA ASP A 141 -4.21 -9.58 -18.42
C ASP A 141 -4.13 -8.59 -19.60
N ALA A 142 -3.59 -7.39 -19.39
CA ALA A 142 -3.38 -6.41 -20.44
C ALA A 142 -2.26 -5.41 -20.08
N PRO A 143 -1.55 -4.85 -21.06
CA PRO A 143 -0.53 -3.84 -20.81
C PRO A 143 -1.14 -2.55 -20.26
N ALA A 144 -0.44 -1.90 -19.33
CA ALA A 144 -0.70 -0.52 -18.94
C ALA A 144 0.42 0.38 -19.50
N ALA A 145 0.03 1.54 -20.04
CA ALA A 145 0.98 2.56 -20.47
C ALA A 145 1.28 3.51 -19.31
N VAL A 146 2.56 3.87 -19.15
CA VAL A 146 2.96 4.96 -18.25
C VAL A 146 3.85 5.93 -19.01
N GLU A 147 3.58 7.21 -18.86
CA GLU A 147 4.46 8.25 -19.33
C GLU A 147 5.67 8.36 -18.38
N PRO A 148 6.91 8.35 -18.89
CA PRO A 148 8.09 8.56 -18.08
C PRO A 148 8.10 9.92 -17.37
N LEU A 149 8.85 10.01 -16.28
CA LEU A 149 9.14 11.26 -15.57
C LEU A 149 10.63 11.60 -15.68
N ASP A 150 10.92 12.89 -15.84
CA ASP A 150 12.29 13.42 -15.91
C ASP A 150 12.89 13.67 -14.51
N GLU A 151 12.06 14.03 -13.52
CA GLU A 151 12.53 14.44 -12.18
C GLU A 151 12.61 13.31 -11.15
N ALA A 152 13.50 13.51 -10.15
CA ALA A 152 13.95 12.50 -9.19
C ALA A 152 13.23 12.51 -7.83
N VAL A 153 12.05 13.15 -7.70
CA VAL A 153 11.27 13.02 -6.46
C VAL A 153 10.60 11.65 -6.45
N THR A 154 10.99 10.79 -5.52
CA THR A 154 10.46 9.42 -5.42
C THR A 154 9.31 9.33 -4.44
N THR A 155 8.38 8.41 -4.71
CA THR A 155 7.40 7.88 -3.74
C THR A 155 7.68 6.39 -3.56
N ASP A 156 7.25 5.80 -2.44
CA ASP A 156 7.42 4.38 -2.19
C ASP A 156 6.25 3.55 -2.75
N ALA A 157 6.54 2.32 -3.19
CA ALA A 157 5.52 1.40 -3.67
C ALA A 157 5.61 0.00 -3.04
N VAL A 158 4.44 -0.53 -2.68
CA VAL A 158 4.23 -1.93 -2.28
C VAL A 158 3.31 -2.58 -3.32
N ILE A 159 3.76 -3.65 -3.98
CA ILE A 159 2.94 -4.34 -4.98
C ILE A 159 2.78 -5.81 -4.58
N LEU A 160 1.60 -6.15 -4.06
CA LEU A 160 1.22 -7.48 -3.62
C LEU A 160 0.29 -8.12 -4.66
N CYS A 161 0.91 -8.75 -5.64
CA CYS A 161 0.29 -9.64 -6.63
C CYS A 161 1.33 -10.64 -7.12
N CYS A 162 0.97 -11.56 -8.01
CA CYS A 162 1.92 -12.54 -8.55
C CYS A 162 3.00 -11.88 -9.43
N LEU A 163 4.27 -12.27 -9.24
CA LEU A 163 5.40 -11.85 -10.10
C LEU A 163 5.56 -10.32 -10.24
N SER A 164 5.20 -9.54 -9.22
CA SER A 164 5.16 -8.08 -9.35
C SER A 164 6.53 -7.46 -9.61
N ALA A 165 7.61 -8.12 -9.20
CA ALA A 165 8.98 -7.65 -9.42
C ALA A 165 9.31 -7.45 -10.90
N SER A 166 8.99 -8.44 -11.76
CA SER A 166 9.30 -8.38 -13.18
C SER A 166 8.31 -7.52 -13.95
N TRP A 167 7.01 -7.72 -13.73
CA TRP A 167 5.95 -7.05 -14.49
C TRP A 167 5.90 -5.54 -14.25
N PHE A 168 6.20 -5.07 -13.05
CA PHE A 168 6.13 -3.63 -12.72
C PHE A 168 7.47 -2.92 -12.92
N ARG A 169 8.58 -3.63 -13.15
CA ARG A 169 9.94 -3.06 -13.15
C ARG A 169 10.07 -1.86 -14.07
N THR A 170 9.64 -2.01 -15.33
CA THR A 170 9.75 -0.96 -16.35
C THR A 170 8.87 0.23 -16.04
N HIS A 171 7.66 -0.02 -15.52
CA HIS A 171 6.72 1.04 -15.16
C HIS A 171 7.21 1.86 -13.98
N LEU A 172 7.68 1.20 -12.91
CA LEU A 172 8.23 1.88 -11.73
C LEU A 172 9.50 2.67 -12.08
N ALA A 173 10.37 2.11 -12.93
CA ALA A 173 11.56 2.80 -13.41
C ALA A 173 11.22 4.05 -14.24
N ALA A 174 10.24 3.94 -15.15
CA ALA A 174 9.74 5.07 -15.94
C ALA A 174 9.17 6.17 -15.05
N LEU A 175 8.45 5.79 -13.99
CA LEU A 175 7.84 6.71 -13.03
C LEU A 175 8.80 7.17 -11.92
N LYS A 176 10.07 6.79 -11.91
CA LYS A 176 11.05 7.10 -10.84
C LYS A 176 10.52 6.78 -9.43
N VAL A 177 9.83 5.64 -9.31
CA VAL A 177 9.25 5.15 -8.06
C VAL A 177 10.22 4.20 -7.37
N ARG A 178 10.28 4.28 -6.05
CA ARG A 178 11.08 3.37 -5.22
C ARG A 178 10.23 2.19 -4.76
N PRO A 179 10.36 0.99 -5.35
CA PRO A 179 9.72 -0.19 -4.76
C PRO A 179 10.34 -0.48 -3.39
N VAL A 180 9.49 -0.75 -2.40
CA VAL A 180 9.89 -1.21 -1.07
C VAL A 180 9.47 -2.64 -0.77
N LEU A 181 8.49 -3.17 -1.52
CA LEU A 181 8.10 -4.57 -1.46
C LEU A 181 7.46 -5.02 -2.78
N THR A 182 8.05 -6.04 -3.41
CA THR A 182 7.52 -6.73 -4.60
C THR A 182 7.71 -8.24 -4.46
N THR A 183 7.10 -9.02 -5.36
CA THR A 183 7.07 -10.48 -5.31
C THR A 183 7.77 -11.10 -6.53
N GLU A 184 8.42 -12.24 -6.32
CA GLU A 184 9.16 -13.02 -7.33
C GLU A 184 8.41 -14.29 -7.75
N GLN A 185 7.27 -14.59 -7.13
CA GLN A 185 6.57 -15.86 -7.29
C GLN A 185 5.07 -15.65 -7.47
N PHE A 186 4.38 -16.70 -7.94
CA PHE A 186 2.95 -16.86 -7.72
C PHE A 186 2.69 -17.04 -6.22
N MET A 187 1.79 -16.22 -5.67
CA MET A 187 1.62 -16.14 -4.22
C MET A 187 0.23 -15.61 -3.86
N TYR A 188 -0.20 -15.83 -2.62
CA TYR A 188 -1.47 -15.29 -2.12
C TYR A 188 -1.29 -13.89 -1.50
N PRO A 189 -1.77 -12.79 -2.13
CA PRO A 189 -1.49 -11.42 -1.69
C PRO A 189 -2.43 -10.95 -0.56
N GLY A 190 -2.45 -11.66 0.56
CA GLY A 190 -3.25 -11.26 1.73
C GLY A 190 -2.79 -9.92 2.33
N SER A 191 -3.74 -9.13 2.86
CA SER A 191 -3.47 -7.79 3.38
C SER A 191 -2.68 -7.74 4.68
N PHE A 192 -2.53 -8.89 5.36
CA PHE A 192 -1.62 -9.04 6.52
C PHE A 192 -0.16 -8.75 6.14
N LEU A 193 0.22 -8.95 4.88
CA LEU A 193 1.55 -8.60 4.37
C LEU A 193 1.77 -7.09 4.38
N LEU A 194 0.78 -6.33 3.89
CA LEU A 194 0.84 -4.87 3.88
C LEU A 194 0.87 -4.32 5.31
N ARG A 195 0.04 -4.86 6.21
CA ARG A 195 0.02 -4.44 7.63
C ARG A 195 1.42 -4.52 8.25
N ASP A 196 2.07 -5.68 8.17
CA ASP A 196 3.37 -5.89 8.83
C ASP A 196 4.50 -5.13 8.10
N ALA A 197 4.39 -4.95 6.79
CA ALA A 197 5.31 -4.11 6.01
C ALA A 197 5.19 -2.62 6.41
N LEU A 198 3.98 -2.12 6.62
CA LEU A 198 3.73 -0.73 7.01
C LEU A 198 4.27 -0.42 8.40
N ASP A 199 4.20 -1.35 9.35
CA ASP A 199 4.77 -1.16 10.69
C ASP A 199 6.29 -0.87 10.62
N VAL A 200 7.00 -1.53 9.72
CA VAL A 200 8.43 -1.28 9.48
C VAL A 200 8.66 0.00 8.69
N TRP A 201 7.85 0.27 7.67
CA TRP A 201 7.97 1.46 6.84
C TRP A 201 7.75 2.75 7.64
N LEU A 202 6.74 2.78 8.51
CA LEU A 202 6.38 3.95 9.33
C LEU A 202 7.52 4.37 10.26
N ARG A 203 8.23 3.40 10.85
CA ARG A 203 9.40 3.65 11.71
C ARG A 203 10.71 3.87 10.94
N GLY A 204 10.64 4.06 9.62
CA GLY A 204 11.82 4.32 8.77
C GLY A 204 12.75 3.12 8.58
N GLY A 205 12.23 1.89 8.71
CA GLY A 205 13.02 0.68 8.51
C GLY A 205 13.49 0.48 7.06
N THR A 206 14.52 -0.34 6.91
CA THR A 206 15.13 -0.66 5.62
C THR A 206 14.25 -1.56 4.76
N ARG A 207 14.48 -1.59 3.43
CA ARG A 207 13.77 -2.53 2.53
C ARG A 207 13.99 -3.99 2.91
N ALA A 208 15.16 -4.33 3.45
CA ALA A 208 15.44 -5.66 3.95
C ALA A 208 14.56 -6.03 5.16
N GLU A 209 14.34 -5.09 6.08
CA GLU A 209 13.43 -5.28 7.22
C GLU A 209 11.97 -5.37 6.76
N ILE A 210 11.53 -4.51 5.82
CA ILE A 210 10.17 -4.54 5.26
C ILE A 210 9.91 -5.90 4.61
N ARG A 211 10.84 -6.36 3.76
CA ARG A 211 10.80 -7.69 3.14
C ARG A 211 10.69 -8.80 4.18
N MET A 212 11.49 -8.73 5.25
CA MET A 212 11.49 -9.76 6.29
C MET A 212 10.21 -9.75 7.13
N ALA A 213 9.60 -8.59 7.37
CA ALA A 213 8.30 -8.49 8.01
C ALA A 213 7.21 -9.19 7.18
N ALA A 214 7.13 -8.88 5.88
CA ALA A 214 6.24 -9.56 4.96
C ALA A 214 6.51 -11.07 4.89
N ALA A 215 7.77 -11.49 4.86
CA ALA A 215 8.16 -12.90 4.85
C ALA A 215 7.70 -13.65 6.11
N LYS A 216 7.85 -13.06 7.30
CA LYS A 216 7.37 -13.65 8.57
C LYS A 216 5.85 -13.77 8.60
N ALA A 217 5.16 -12.73 8.12
CA ALA A 217 3.71 -12.73 8.03
C ALA A 217 3.21 -13.82 7.06
N TYR A 218 3.86 -13.94 5.89
CA TYR A 218 3.55 -14.97 4.90
C TYR A 218 3.83 -16.38 5.40
N ALA A 219 5.00 -16.59 6.04
CA ALA A 219 5.36 -17.86 6.66
C ALA A 219 4.30 -18.35 7.66
N THR A 220 3.81 -17.43 8.50
CA THR A 220 2.77 -17.73 9.50
C THR A 220 1.47 -18.15 8.84
N ASN A 221 1.00 -17.39 7.85
CA ASN A 221 -0.25 -17.66 7.15
C ASN A 221 -0.20 -18.96 6.33
N GLN A 222 0.88 -19.16 5.57
CA GLN A 222 1.06 -20.31 4.68
C GLN A 222 1.62 -21.56 5.38
N LYS A 223 1.99 -21.45 6.66
CA LYS A 223 2.58 -22.52 7.48
C LYS A 223 3.86 -23.09 6.85
N ILE A 224 4.72 -22.20 6.36
CA ILE A 224 6.02 -22.55 5.75
C ILE A 224 7.18 -21.90 6.53
N PRO A 225 8.42 -22.41 6.40
CA PRO A 225 9.58 -21.78 7.02
C PRO A 225 9.80 -20.34 6.51
N VAL A 226 10.23 -19.43 7.39
CA VAL A 226 10.52 -18.01 7.04
C VAL A 226 11.52 -17.90 5.90
N LYS A 227 12.52 -18.80 5.81
CA LYS A 227 13.49 -18.83 4.71
C LYS A 227 12.81 -19.06 3.34
N ALA A 228 11.83 -19.98 3.29
CA ALA A 228 11.07 -20.24 2.08
C ALA A 228 10.15 -19.06 1.74
N ALA A 229 9.44 -18.53 2.74
CA ALA A 229 8.58 -17.36 2.58
C ALA A 229 9.33 -16.11 2.11
N ALA A 230 10.57 -15.90 2.58
CA ALA A 230 11.41 -14.81 2.12
C ALA A 230 11.72 -14.92 0.63
N GLY A 231 11.81 -16.14 0.07
CA GLY A 231 12.01 -16.36 -1.37
C GLY A 231 10.85 -15.86 -2.25
N VAL A 232 9.68 -15.60 -1.68
CA VAL A 232 8.53 -15.01 -2.39
C VAL A 232 8.75 -13.53 -2.68
N PHE A 233 9.56 -12.85 -1.87
CA PHE A 233 9.74 -11.40 -1.94
C PHE A 233 11.13 -11.02 -2.45
N THR A 234 11.16 -10.04 -3.35
CA THR A 234 12.36 -9.51 -4.00
C THR A 234 13.37 -8.99 -2.98
N LYS A 235 14.65 -9.26 -3.21
CA LYS A 235 15.74 -8.58 -2.49
C LYS A 235 15.99 -7.22 -3.14
N LEU A 236 15.40 -6.18 -2.57
CA LEU A 236 15.58 -4.80 -3.03
C LEU A 236 16.78 -4.20 -2.29
N GLU A 237 17.88 -3.98 -3.00
CA GLU A 237 19.11 -3.34 -2.52
C GLU A 237 18.96 -1.83 -2.46
#